data_AF-A0A0A9J0Z8-F1
#
_entry.id   AF-A0A0A9J0Z8-F1
#
_cell.length_a   1.000
_cell.length_b   1.000
_cell.length_c   1.000
_cell.angle_alpha   90.00
_cell.angle_beta   90.00
_cell.angle_gamma   90.00
#
_symmetry.space_group_name_H-M   'P 1'
#
loop_
_entity.id
_entity.type
_entity.pdbx_description
1 polymer ?
#
loop_
_entity_poly.entity_id
_entity_poly.type
_entity_poly.pdbx_seq_one_letter_code
_entity_poly.pdbx_strand_id
1 'polypeptide(L)' 'MVTREEGLAFAQESGCLFLESSAKTRENVEKCFEELALKILEVPSLLEEGSSSVVKRNILKQKQESHAKHGGGCCQ' A
#
# COMPACT_ATOMS: atom_id res chain seq x y z
N MET A 1 7.18 -17.08 13.85
CA MET A 1 7.04 -17.39 12.41
C MET A 1 5.57 -17.71 12.20
N VAL A 2 4.94 -17.13 11.19
CA VAL A 2 3.52 -17.37 10.87
C VAL A 2 3.50 -18.38 9.73
N THR A 3 2.60 -19.36 9.76
CA THR A 3 2.44 -20.28 8.63
C THR A 3 1.61 -19.65 7.53
N ARG A 4 1.74 -20.19 6.32
CA ARG A 4 0.93 -19.74 5.18
C ARG A 4 -0.56 -19.91 5.46
N GLU A 5 -0.94 -21.01 6.09
CA GLU A 5 -2.33 -21.37 6.38
C GLU A 5 -2.95 -20.38 7.38
N GLU A 6 -2.20 -20.00 8.42
CA GLU A 6 -2.62 -18.99 9.40
C GLU A 6 -2.85 -17.63 8.72
N GLY A 7 -1.92 -17.20 7.87
CA GLY A 7 -2.04 -15.95 7.12
C GLY A 7 -3.22 -15.95 6.14
N LEU A 8 -3.43 -17.06 5.44
CA LEU A 8 -4.55 -17.23 4.51
C LEU A 8 -5.89 -17.24 5.26
N ALA A 9 -5.98 -17.95 6.38
CA ALA A 9 -7.21 -18.02 7.18
C ALA A 9 -7.61 -16.62 7.70
N PHE A 10 -6.65 -15.85 8.20
CA PHE A 10 -6.90 -14.48 8.65
C PHE A 10 -7.38 -13.56 7.52
N ALA A 11 -6.76 -13.66 6.34
CA ALA A 11 -7.17 -12.87 5.18
C ALA A 11 -8.59 -13.21 4.72
N GLN A 12 -8.96 -14.50 4.73
CA GLN A 12 -10.33 -14.94 4.42
C GLN A 12 -11.34 -14.40 5.43
N GLU A 13 -11.04 -14.48 6.73
CA GLU A 13 -11.91 -13.93 7.79
C GLU A 13 -12.07 -12.40 7.66
N SER A 14 -10.99 -11.70 7.30
CA SER A 14 -10.96 -10.24 7.16
C SER A 14 -11.44 -9.73 5.80
N GLY A 15 -11.80 -10.62 4.86
CA GLY A 15 -12.19 -10.23 3.49
C GLY A 15 -11.07 -9.59 2.67
N CYS A 16 -9.81 -9.97 2.95
CA CYS A 16 -8.61 -9.44 2.32
C CYS A 16 -8.03 -10.41 1.27
N LEU A 17 -7.30 -9.87 0.31
CA LEU A 17 -6.41 -10.65 -0.56
C LEU A 17 -5.18 -11.12 0.24
N PHE A 18 -4.63 -12.27 -0.12
CA PHE A 18 -3.42 -12.81 0.50
C PHE A 18 -2.42 -13.28 -0.57
N LEU A 19 -1.16 -12.86 -0.41
CA LEU A 19 -0.05 -13.31 -1.26
C LEU A 19 1.26 -13.25 -0.46
N GLU A 20 1.98 -14.37 -0.38
CA GLU A 20 3.33 -14.41 0.18
C GLU A 20 4.30 -13.73 -0.80
N SER A 21 5.09 -12.77 -0.32
CA SER A 21 6.04 -12.03 -1.15
C SER A 21 7.36 -11.80 -0.41
N SER A 22 8.43 -11.60 -1.17
CA SER A 22 9.75 -11.30 -0.63
C SER A 22 10.32 -10.09 -1.33
N ALA A 23 10.38 -8.96 -0.63
CA ALA A 23 11.00 -7.74 -1.14
C ALA A 23 12.50 -7.95 -1.46
N LYS A 24 13.17 -8.84 -0.72
CA LYS A 24 14.61 -9.13 -0.91
C LYS A 24 14.88 -9.83 -2.23
N THR A 25 14.07 -10.83 -2.58
CA THR A 25 14.23 -11.63 -3.81
C THR A 25 13.33 -11.14 -4.95
N ARG A 26 12.48 -10.14 -4.67
CA ARG A 26 11.42 -9.61 -5.54
C ARG A 26 10.32 -10.62 -5.87
N GLU A 27 10.26 -11.74 -5.16
CA GLU A 27 9.23 -12.75 -5.39
C GLU A 27 7.84 -12.17 -5.10
N ASN A 28 6.93 -12.31 -6.05
CA ASN A 28 5.53 -11.90 -5.99
C ASN A 28 5.25 -10.41 -5.74
N VAL A 29 6.28 -9.55 -5.68
CA VAL A 29 6.09 -8.11 -5.41
C VAL A 29 5.24 -7.46 -6.48
N GLU A 30 5.55 -7.68 -7.76
CA GLU A 30 4.78 -7.12 -8.88
C GLU A 30 3.35 -7.68 -8.92
N LYS A 31 3.22 -8.99 -8.72
CA LYS A 31 1.92 -9.69 -8.68
C LYS A 31 1.01 -9.16 -7.57
N CYS A 32 1.55 -8.81 -6.40
CA CYS A 32 0.76 -8.19 -5.32
C CYS A 32 0.02 -6.93 -5.80
N PHE A 33 0.71 -6.08 -6.57
CA PHE A 33 0.12 -4.83 -7.07
C PHE A 33 -0.82 -5.07 -8.24
N GLU A 34 -0.52 -6.02 -9.12
CA GLU A 34 -1.39 -6.40 -10.23
C GLU A 34 -2.74 -6.92 -9.74
N GLU A 35 -2.74 -7.89 -8.83
CA GLU A 35 -3.97 -8.47 -8.27
C GLU A 35 -4.81 -7.42 -7.53
N LEU A 36 -4.15 -6.53 -6.78
CA LEU A 36 -4.84 -5.42 -6.11
C LEU A 36 -5.48 -4.46 -7.12
N ALA A 37 -4.74 -4.05 -8.16
CA ALA A 37 -5.23 -3.13 -9.17
C ALA A 37 -6.43 -3.73 -9.93
N LEU A 38 -6.34 -5.00 -10.33
CA LEU A 38 -7.44 -5.74 -10.95
C LEU A 38 -8.66 -5.77 -10.03
N LYS A 39 -8.47 -6.08 -8.74
CA LYS A 39 -9.60 -6.15 -7.79
C LYS A 39 -10.28 -4.80 -7.57
N ILE A 40 -9.55 -3.69 -7.62
CA ILE A 40 -10.12 -2.35 -7.54
C ILE A 40 -10.98 -2.05 -8.78
N LEU A 41 -10.50 -2.42 -9.98
CA LEU A 41 -11.23 -2.21 -11.24
C LEU A 41 -12.54 -3.01 -11.31
N GLU A 42 -12.61 -4.16 -10.64
CA GLU A 42 -13.83 -4.98 -10.54
C GLU A 42 -14.94 -4.36 -9.68
N VAL A 43 -14.66 -3.30 -8.92
CA VAL A 43 -15.62 -2.66 -8.01
C VAL A 43 -15.89 -1.24 -8.53
N PRO A 44 -16.94 -1.03 -9.36
CA PRO A 44 -17.17 0.24 -10.04
C PRO A 44 -17.29 1.45 -9.10
N SER A 45 -17.84 1.26 -7.90
CA SER A 45 -17.98 2.32 -6.90
C SER A 45 -16.64 2.89 -6.42
N LEU A 46 -15.55 2.11 -6.46
CA LEU A 46 -14.22 2.58 -6.09
C LEU A 46 -13.58 3.46 -7.17
N LEU A 47 -14.13 3.45 -8.40
CA LEU A 47 -13.62 4.26 -9.51
C LEU A 47 -14.28 5.64 -9.59
N GLU A 48 -15.54 5.76 -9.15
CA GLU A 48 -16.28 7.03 -9.18
C GLU A 48 -15.73 8.07 -8.18
N GLU A 49 -15.20 7.63 -7.03
CA GLU A 49 -14.69 8.53 -5.97
C GLU A 49 -13.35 9.21 -6.31
N GLY A 50 -12.70 8.84 -7.42
CA GLY A 50 -11.44 9.43 -7.86
C GLY A 50 -11.58 10.74 -8.68
N SER A 51 -12.79 11.08 -9.15
CA SER A 51 -12.98 12.16 -10.12
C SER A 51 -13.51 13.50 -9.58
N SER A 52 -13.98 13.56 -8.32
CA SER A 52 -14.73 14.74 -7.86
C SER A 52 -14.03 15.72 -6.91
N SER A 53 -12.80 15.49 -6.43
CA SER A 53 -12.22 16.41 -5.42
C SER A 53 -10.70 16.48 -5.27
N VAL A 54 -9.89 15.91 -6.16
CA VAL A 54 -8.44 16.14 -6.12
C VAL A 54 -8.11 17.48 -6.77
N VAL A 55 -8.27 18.52 -5.96
CA VAL A 55 -7.55 19.78 -6.07
C VAL A 55 -6.15 19.53 -6.61
N LYS A 56 -5.84 20.14 -7.76
CA LYS A 56 -4.49 20.27 -8.33
C LYS A 56 -3.53 20.82 -7.27
N ARG A 57 -2.94 19.96 -6.45
CA ARG A 57 -1.83 20.34 -5.57
C ARG A 57 -0.57 20.26 -6.40
N ASN A 58 -0.09 21.42 -6.83
CA ASN A 58 1.18 21.61 -7.52
C ASN A 58 2.33 21.08 -6.62
N ILE A 59 2.77 19.85 -6.86
CA ILE A 59 3.87 19.16 -6.15
C ILE A 59 5.27 19.73 -6.51
N LEU A 60 5.35 20.81 -7.31
CA LEU A 60 6.61 21.45 -7.67
C LEU A 60 6.80 22.76 -6.92
N LYS A 61 7.10 22.67 -5.62
CA LYS A 61 7.85 23.73 -4.92
C LYS A 61 8.76 23.11 -3.85
N GLN A 62 9.87 22.60 -4.35
CA GLN A 62 11.14 22.45 -3.64
C GLN A 62 11.42 23.71 -2.81
N LYS A 63 11.50 23.56 -1.48
CA LYS A 63 12.22 24.50 -0.62
C LYS A 63 13.22 23.70 0.21
N GLN A 64 14.46 23.70 -0.24
CA GLN A 64 15.62 23.54 0.63
C GLN A 64 15.55 24.63 1.72
N GLU A 65 15.80 24.28 2.98
CA GLU A 65 17.00 24.69 3.73
C GLU A 65 16.99 24.19 5.19
N SER A 66 18.15 23.67 5.61
CA SER A 66 18.79 23.72 6.94
C SER A 66 18.10 23.20 8.22
N HIS A 67 18.56 22.00 8.62
CA HIS A 67 19.31 21.72 9.86
C HIS A 67 18.74 22.15 11.24
N ALA A 68 18.23 21.17 12.02
CA ALA A 68 18.57 21.01 13.43
C ALA A 68 18.14 19.62 13.96
N LYS A 69 19.05 18.99 14.70
CA LYS A 69 18.92 17.72 15.45
C LYS A 69 17.61 17.60 16.23
N HIS A 70 17.00 16.42 16.25
CA HIS A 70 16.30 15.73 17.36
C HIS A 70 15.99 14.32 16.78
N GLY A 71 16.63 13.23 17.20
CA GLY A 71 16.47 12.63 18.52
C GLY A 71 15.37 11.57 18.45
N GLY A 72 15.77 10.33 18.13
CA GLY A 72 15.04 9.04 18.11
C GLY A 72 13.52 9.02 18.34
N GLY A 73 12.80 8.50 17.35
CA GLY A 73 11.41 8.05 17.50
C GLY A 73 11.06 7.03 16.42
N CYS A 74 11.30 5.75 16.71
CA CYS A 74 10.68 4.64 15.98
C CYS A 74 9.84 3.90 17.01
N CYS A 75 8.52 3.89 16.80
CA CYS A 75 7.52 2.99 17.36
C CYS A 75 7.67 2.63 18.85
N GLN A 76 6.82 3.22 19.69
CA GLN A 76 6.37 2.56 20.92
C GLN A 76 5.07 1.81 20.64
#